data_AF-A0A532D536-F1
#
_entry.id   AF-A0A532D536-F1
#
_cell.length_a   1.000
_cell.length_b   1.000
_cell.length_c   1.000
_cell.angle_alpha   90.00
_cell.angle_beta   90.00
_cell.angle_gamma   90.00
#
_symmetry.space_group_name_H-M   'P 1'
#
loop_
_entity.id
_entity.type
_entity.pdbx_description
1 polymer ?
#
loop_
_entity_poly.entity_id
_entity_poly.type
_entity_poly.pdbx_seq_one_letter_code
_entity_poly.pdbx_strand_id
1 'polypeptide(L)' 'MTLTGFLAYSAALGIAAAIPGPGVTALVARALGSGFRSSLAMSFGLMLGDLTYLTAVVLGLAFVAQTFGMVFLAIKWLG' A
#
# COMPACT_ATOMS: atom_id res chain seq x y z
N MET A 1 3.43 4.04 -19.49
CA MET A 1 4.71 3.69 -18.86
C MET A 1 5.61 3.01 -19.89
N THR A 2 6.91 3.27 -19.90
CA THR A 2 7.86 2.52 -20.74
C THR A 2 8.17 1.16 -20.11
N LEU A 3 8.59 0.17 -20.90
CA LEU A 3 8.94 -1.17 -20.39
C LEU A 3 10.01 -1.09 -19.30
N THR A 4 11.03 -0.24 -19.51
CA THR A 4 12.09 0.02 -18.53
C THR A 4 11.53 0.58 -17.21
N GLY A 5 10.61 1.55 -17.29
CA GLY A 5 9.97 2.12 -16.10
C GLY A 5 9.13 1.11 -15.34
N PHE A 6 8.39 0.25 -16.07
CA PHE A 6 7.62 -0.83 -15.47
C PHE A 6 8.51 -1.84 -14.73
N LEU A 7 9.61 -2.27 -15.36
CA LEU A 7 10.56 -3.21 -14.75
C LEU A 7 11.24 -2.60 -13.52
N ALA A 8 11.68 -1.34 -13.61
CA ALA A 8 12.30 -0.64 -12.49
C ALA A 8 11.33 -0.49 -11.30
N TYR A 9 10.08 -0.08 -11.57
CA TYR A 9 9.07 0.07 -10.53
C TYR A 9 8.68 -1.27 -9.90
N SER A 10 8.50 -2.32 -10.71
CA SER A 10 8.17 -3.66 -10.23
C SER A 10 9.29 -4.26 -9.38
N ALA A 11 10.55 -4.08 -9.79
CA ALA A 11 11.71 -4.53 -9.01
C ALA A 11 11.78 -3.79 -7.66
N ALA A 12 11.61 -2.47 -7.67
CA ALA A 12 11.60 -1.66 -6.44
C ALA A 12 10.49 -2.09 -5.47
N LEU A 13 9.26 -2.29 -5.97
CA LEU A 13 8.15 -2.79 -5.16
C LEU A 13 8.38 -4.22 -4.68
N GLY A 14 8.96 -5.09 -5.51
CA GLY A 14 9.29 -6.46 -5.12
C GLY A 14 10.28 -6.49 -3.96
N ILE A 15 11.32 -5.66 -4.01
CA ILE A 15 12.28 -5.52 -2.90
C ILE A 15 11.58 -4.99 -1.65
N ALA A 16 10.75 -3.94 -1.78
CA ALA A 16 10.02 -3.38 -0.66
C ALA A 16 9.08 -4.40 0.00
N ALA A 17 8.41 -5.25 -0.79
CA ALA A 17 7.52 -6.30 -0.31
C ALA A 17 8.25 -7.44 0.40
N ALA A 18 9.53 -7.70 0.06
CA ALA A 18 10.34 -8.73 0.69
C ALA A 18 10.80 -8.34 2.11
N ILE A 19 10.86 -7.04 2.42
CA ILE A 19 11.28 -6.55 3.73
C ILE A 19 10.11 -6.68 4.71
N PRO A 20 10.23 -7.48 5.78
CA PRO A 20 9.15 -7.66 6.73
C PRO A 20 8.88 -6.34 7.46
N GLY A 21 7.71 -5.75 7.18
CA GLY A 21 7.23 -4.55 7.84
C GLY A 21 6.70 -4.81 9.27
N PRO A 22 6.27 -3.74 9.97
CA PRO A 22 5.75 -3.83 11.34
C PRO A 22 4.52 -4.74 11.47
N GLY A 23 3.64 -4.79 10.45
CA GLY A 23 2.46 -5.66 10.45
C GLY A 23 2.83 -7.15 10.43
N VAL A 24 3.79 -7.53 9.58
CA VAL A 24 4.28 -8.91 9.46
C VAL A 24 5.01 -9.33 10.74
N THR A 25 5.88 -8.47 11.29
CA THR A 25 6.58 -8.75 12.56
C THR A 25 5.60 -8.91 13.72
N ALA A 26 4.58 -8.05 13.82
CA ALA A 26 3.55 -8.16 14.84
C ALA A 26 2.72 -9.45 14.70
N LEU A 27 2.40 -9.86 13.47
CA LEU A 27 1.66 -11.11 13.21
C LEU A 27 2.47 -12.35 13.61
N VAL A 28 3.77 -12.37 13.30
CA VAL A 28 4.68 -13.44 13.70
C VAL A 28 4.80 -13.50 15.23
N ALA A 29 4.99 -12.35 15.90
CA ALA A 29 5.03 -12.28 17.36
C ALA A 29 3.73 -12.80 18.01
N ARG A 30 2.57 -12.40 17.46
CA ARG A 30 1.25 -12.90 17.88
C ARG A 30 1.13 -14.42 17.71
N ALA A 31 1.66 -14.98 16.62
CA ALA A 31 1.58 -16.42 16.34
C ALA A 31 2.44 -17.23 17.31
N LEU A 32 3.63 -16.73 17.63
CA LEU A 32 4.52 -17.34 18.62
C LEU A 32 3.97 -17.22 20.06
N GLY A 33 3.34 -16.10 20.41
CA GLY A 33 2.85 -15.84 21.77
C GLY A 33 1.45 -16.37 22.09
N SER A 34 0.54 -16.40 21.11
CA SER A 34 -0.88 -16.69 21.32
C SER A 34 -1.46 -17.79 20.41
N GLY A 35 -0.62 -18.41 19.59
CA GLY A 35 -1.00 -19.52 18.71
C GLY A 35 -1.73 -19.12 17.43
N PHE A 36 -1.93 -20.11 16.55
CA PHE A 36 -2.37 -19.90 15.16
C PHE A 36 -3.76 -19.25 15.03
N ARG A 37 -4.76 -19.71 15.80
CA ARG A 37 -6.15 -19.21 15.70
C ARG A 37 -6.26 -17.72 16.03
N SER A 38 -5.55 -17.28 17.06
CA SER A 38 -5.48 -15.88 17.50
C SER A 38 -4.84 -15.00 16.41
N SER A 39 -3.79 -15.49 15.76
CA SER A 39 -3.12 -14.79 14.66
C SER A 39 -3.91 -14.79 13.36
N LEU A 40 -4.72 -15.80 13.07
CA LEU A 40 -5.61 -15.77 11.92
C LEU A 40 -6.58 -14.58 12.00
N ALA A 41 -7.22 -14.39 13.15
CA ALA A 41 -8.10 -13.25 13.36
C ALA A 41 -7.37 -11.91 13.18
N MET A 42 -6.11 -11.82 13.63
CA MET A 42 -5.26 -10.64 13.39
C MET A 42 -4.97 -10.41 11.91
N SER A 43 -4.60 -11.47 11.18
CA SER A 43 -4.28 -11.42 9.75
C SER A 43 -5.48 -10.91 8.95
N PHE A 44 -6.68 -11.42 9.26
CA PHE A 44 -7.92 -10.93 8.65
C PHE A 44 -8.18 -9.46 8.96
N GLY A 45 -7.99 -9.04 10.21
CA GLY A 45 -8.12 -7.63 10.60
C GLY A 45 -7.14 -6.72 9.85
N LEU A 46 -5.89 -7.16 9.70
CA LEU A 46 -4.86 -6.43 8.96
C LEU A 46 -5.22 -6.30 7.48
N MET A 47 -5.59 -7.41 6.83
CA MET A 47 -6.01 -7.41 5.42
C MET A 47 -7.23 -6.52 5.17
N LEU A 48 -8.25 -6.57 6.04
CA LEU A 48 -9.43 -5.71 5.92
C LEU A 48 -9.06 -4.23 6.11
N GLY A 49 -8.16 -3.94 7.06
CA GLY A 49 -7.62 -2.59 7.27
C GLY A 49 -6.91 -2.06 6.03
N ASP A 50 -6.01 -2.86 5.45
CA ASP A 50 -5.26 -2.49 4.24
C ASP A 50 -6.20 -2.24 3.05
N LEU A 51 -7.16 -3.14 2.80
CA LEU A 51 -8.12 -2.97 1.71
C LEU A 51 -8.98 -1.71 1.89
N THR A 52 -9.43 -1.46 3.11
CA THR A 52 -10.25 -0.27 3.43
C THR A 52 -9.43 1.01 3.23
N TYR A 53 -8.21 1.04 3.77
CA TYR A 53 -7.30 2.17 3.64
C TYR A 53 -6.94 2.45 2.19
N LEU A 54 -6.49 1.44 1.43
CA LEU A 54 -6.12 1.60 0.04
C LEU A 54 -7.31 2.03 -0.83
N THR A 55 -8.51 1.50 -0.56
CA THR A 55 -9.73 1.95 -1.24
C THR A 55 -10.01 3.42 -0.97
N ALA A 56 -9.95 3.85 0.30
CA ALA A 56 -10.13 5.24 0.67
C ALA A 56 -9.08 6.15 0.03
N VAL A 57 -7.82 5.73 -0.01
CA VAL A 57 -6.73 6.47 -0.65
C VAL A 57 -6.97 6.61 -2.15
N VAL A 58 -7.30 5.53 -2.86
CA VAL A 58 -7.53 5.58 -4.31
C VAL A 58 -8.72 6.48 -4.65
N LEU A 59 -9.84 6.35 -3.92
CA LEU A 59 -11.02 7.19 -4.13
C LEU A 59 -10.73 8.66 -3.79
N GLY A 60 -10.02 8.92 -2.69
CA GLY A 60 -9.62 10.27 -2.29
C GLY A 60 -8.68 10.92 -3.30
N LEU A 61 -7.67 10.20 -3.78
CA LEU A 61 -6.75 10.67 -4.81
C LEU A 61 -7.48 10.92 -6.13
N ALA A 62 -8.45 10.08 -6.51
CA ALA A 62 -9.27 10.31 -7.69
C ALA A 62 -10.10 11.60 -7.58
N PHE A 63 -10.72 11.84 -6.43
CA PHE A 63 -11.47 13.07 -6.15
C PHE A 63 -10.58 14.32 -6.22
N VAL A 64 -9.38 14.26 -5.61
CA VAL A 64 -8.40 15.35 -5.65
C VAL A 64 -7.93 15.60 -7.08
N ALA A 65 -7.62 14.55 -7.84
CA ALA A 65 -7.19 14.66 -9.24
C ALA A 65 -8.26 15.32 -10.13
N GLN A 66 -9.54 15.00 -9.92
CA GLN A 66 -10.64 15.60 -10.67
C GLN A 66 -10.87 17.08 -10.28
N THR A 67 -10.78 17.41 -9.00
CA THR A 67 -11.06 18.76 -8.49
C THR A 67 -9.93 19.74 -8.80
N PHE A 68 -8.67 19.29 -8.68
CA PHE A 68 -7.47 20.12 -8.81
C PHE A 68 -6.72 19.89 -10.12
N GLY A 69 -7.39 19.36 -11.15
CA GLY A 69 -6.74 19.01 -12.43
C GLY A 69 -5.95 20.16 -13.06
N MET A 70 -6.47 21.39 -13.00
CA MET A 70 -5.77 22.58 -13.50
C MET A 70 -4.50 22.91 -12.70
N VAL A 71 -4.52 22.70 -11.38
CA VAL A 71 -3.36 22.91 -10.52
C VAL A 71 -2.29 21.85 -10.81
N PHE A 72 -2.66 20.58 -10.94
CA PHE A 72 -1.73 19.52 -11.32
C PHE A 72 -1.14 19.72 -12.72
N LEU A 73 -1.93 20.22 -13.68
CA LEU A 73 -1.43 20.62 -14.99
C LEU A 73 -0.41 21.76 -14.87
N ALA A 74 -0.74 22.83 -14.15
CA ALA A 74 0.18 23.95 -13.95
C ALA A 74 1.50 23.48 -13.31
N ILE A 75 1.43 22.64 -12.27
CA ILE A 75 2.61 22.03 -11.64
C ILE A 75 3.41 21.21 -12.65
N LYS A 76 2.76 20.39 -13.48
CA LYS A 76 3.41 19.60 -14.53
C LYS A 76 4.15 20.45 -15.57
N TRP A 77 3.69 21.68 -15.84
CA TRP A 77 4.38 22.59 -16.75
C TRP A 77 5.48 23.40 -16.07
N LEU A 78 5.36 23.66 -14.76
CA LEU A 78 6.34 24.37 -13.95
C LEU A 78 7.51 23.48 -13.49
N GLY A 79 7.33 22.15 -13.53
CA GLY A 79 8.32 21.14 -13.15
C GLY A 79 8.90 20.41 -14.35
#